data_AF-A0A955B4K5-F1
#
_entry.id   AF-A0A955B4K5-F1
#
_cell.length_a   1.000
_cell.length_b   1.000
_cell.length_c   1.000
_cell.angle_alpha   90.00
_cell.angle_beta   90.00
_cell.angle_gamma   90.00
#
_symmetry.space_group_name_H-M   'P 1'
#
loop_
_entity.id
_entity.type
_entity.pdbx_description
1 polymer ?
#
loop_
_entity_poly.entity_id
_entity_poly.type
_entity_poly.pdbx_seq_one_letter_code
_entity_poly.pdbx_strand_id
1 'polypeptide(L)'
;MAKSNRNRVGDSLDVFVDGMLTFVTQEMQSRHGDAWEEKVREIMRENPSTSTKATATNIAWDTALVISVIIKEWQYLFRKKLGPGERAMIHELSDIRNRWAHQEPFSTDDTLRALDTIHRLLSSVGAGDQAAEVDRFKSEVMRTRFKELSKQETQRASKEALSGQPTGGLKPWREIVTPHPDVASGRFAQAEFAADLAQVIRGDATDEYGNPKEFFRR
;
A
#
# COMPACT_ATOMS: atom_id res chain seq x y z
N MET A 1 8.47 6.18 -7.85
CA MET A 1 8.38 5.39 -6.60
C MET A 1 7.03 4.70 -6.57
N ALA A 2 6.93 3.47 -6.06
CA ALA A 2 5.63 2.80 -5.90
C ALA A 2 4.78 3.56 -4.88
N LYS A 3 3.50 3.79 -5.19
CA LYS A 3 2.57 4.52 -4.31
C LYS A 3 2.34 3.70 -3.03
N SER A 4 2.46 4.36 -1.87
CA SER A 4 2.17 3.74 -0.57
C SER A 4 0.71 3.30 -0.48
N ASN A 5 0.46 2.21 0.24
CA ASN A 5 -0.89 1.72 0.56
C ASN A 5 -1.78 2.82 1.16
N ARG A 6 -1.25 3.59 2.11
CA ARG A 6 -1.99 4.71 2.71
C ARG A 6 -2.33 5.80 1.68
N ASN A 7 -1.44 6.07 0.73
CA ASN A 7 -1.70 7.05 -0.32
C ASN A 7 -2.81 6.56 -1.24
N ARG A 8 -2.78 5.29 -1.66
CA ARG A 8 -3.85 4.66 -2.45
C ARG A 8 -5.22 4.74 -1.76
N VAL A 9 -5.25 4.49 -0.45
CA VAL A 9 -6.47 4.67 0.36
C VAL A 9 -6.92 6.14 0.32
N GLY A 10 -6.01 7.08 0.51
CA GLY A 10 -6.29 8.53 0.39
C GLY A 10 -6.92 8.89 -0.96
N ASP A 11 -6.31 8.51 -2.07
CA ASP A 11 -6.85 8.83 -3.39
C ASP A 11 -8.23 8.20 -3.61
N SER A 12 -8.45 6.98 -3.11
CA SER A 12 -9.76 6.34 -3.21
C SER A 12 -10.83 7.03 -2.36
N LEU A 13 -10.45 7.67 -1.24
CA LEU A 13 -11.35 8.48 -0.43
C LEU A 13 -11.73 9.78 -1.16
N ASP A 14 -10.83 10.36 -1.95
CA ASP A 14 -11.11 11.51 -2.81
C ASP A 14 -12.07 11.11 -3.95
N VAL A 15 -11.79 10.01 -4.64
CA VAL A 15 -12.68 9.45 -5.68
C VAL A 15 -14.07 9.11 -5.13
N PHE A 16 -14.14 8.64 -3.87
CA PHE A 16 -15.40 8.42 -3.18
C PHE A 16 -16.20 9.72 -3.03
N VAL A 17 -15.57 10.82 -2.62
CA VAL A 17 -16.24 12.12 -2.49
C VAL A 17 -16.78 12.55 -3.85
N ASP A 18 -15.96 12.49 -4.90
CA ASP A 18 -16.36 12.91 -6.24
C ASP A 18 -17.57 12.13 -6.76
N GLY A 19 -17.60 10.81 -6.54
CA GLY A 19 -18.71 9.96 -7.00
C GLY A 19 -19.98 10.10 -6.16
N MET A 20 -19.85 10.32 -4.85
CA MET A 20 -21.00 10.44 -3.96
C MET A 20 -21.62 11.83 -3.96
N LEU A 21 -20.86 12.87 -4.33
CA LEU A 21 -21.29 14.26 -4.18
C LEU A 21 -22.59 14.54 -4.95
N THR A 22 -22.66 14.10 -6.20
CA THR A 22 -23.87 14.31 -7.04
C THR A 22 -25.08 13.62 -6.43
N PHE A 23 -24.93 12.37 -5.99
CA PHE A 23 -26.00 11.62 -5.35
C PHE A 23 -26.48 12.30 -4.06
N VAL A 24 -25.57 12.60 -3.14
CA VAL A 24 -25.90 13.21 -1.85
C VAL A 24 -26.55 14.59 -2.02
N THR A 25 -26.00 15.44 -2.90
CA THR A 25 -26.55 16.79 -3.11
C THR A 25 -27.94 16.74 -3.72
N GLN A 26 -28.20 15.84 -4.69
CA GLN A 26 -29.53 15.65 -5.27
C GLN A 26 -30.56 15.16 -4.24
N GLU A 27 -30.20 14.19 -3.38
CA GLU A 27 -31.10 13.71 -2.32
C GLU A 27 -31.43 14.81 -1.31
N MET A 28 -30.42 15.58 -0.89
CA MET A 28 -30.58 16.69 0.04
C MET A 28 -31.47 17.78 -0.55
N GLN A 29 -31.23 18.19 -1.79
CA GLN A 29 -32.04 19.18 -2.51
C GLN A 29 -33.48 18.71 -2.71
N SER A 30 -33.68 17.45 -3.10
CA SER A 30 -35.02 16.90 -3.34
C SER A 30 -35.90 16.93 -2.10
N ARG A 31 -35.33 16.83 -0.89
CA ARG A 31 -36.08 16.82 0.36
C ARG A 31 -36.19 18.19 1.01
N HIS A 32 -35.07 18.93 1.05
CA HIS A 32 -34.94 20.16 1.82
C HIS A 32 -35.07 21.42 0.96
N GLY A 33 -35.19 21.30 -0.37
CA GLY A 33 -35.30 22.43 -1.29
C GLY A 33 -34.14 23.41 -1.09
N ASP A 34 -34.43 24.70 -1.05
CA ASP A 34 -33.43 25.77 -0.89
C ASP A 34 -32.68 25.73 0.46
N ALA A 35 -33.25 25.07 1.48
CA ALA A 35 -32.65 24.96 2.81
C ALA A 35 -31.64 23.80 2.95
N TRP A 36 -31.37 23.05 1.87
CA TRP A 36 -30.51 21.87 1.91
C TRP A 36 -29.09 22.18 2.42
N GLU A 37 -28.51 23.32 2.01
CA GLU A 37 -27.18 23.71 2.46
C GLU A 37 -27.14 24.03 3.95
N GLU A 38 -28.17 24.70 4.48
CA GLU A 38 -28.23 25.00 5.92
C GLU A 38 -28.37 23.71 6.74
N LYS A 39 -29.09 22.71 6.22
CA LYS A 39 -29.16 21.39 6.86
C LYS A 39 -27.80 20.70 6.88
N VAL A 40 -27.02 20.78 5.80
CA VAL A 40 -25.63 20.29 5.79
C VAL A 40 -24.78 21.04 6.83
N ARG A 41 -24.91 22.38 6.91
CA ARG A 41 -24.19 23.19 7.91
C ARG A 41 -24.58 22.85 9.34
N GLU A 42 -25.85 22.54 9.61
CA GLU A 42 -26.32 22.02 10.90
C GLU A 42 -25.60 20.71 11.26
N ILE A 43 -25.56 19.74 10.34
CA ILE A 43 -24.84 18.47 10.53
C ILE A 43 -23.33 18.71 10.75
N MET A 44 -22.74 19.68 10.03
CA MET A 44 -21.33 20.03 10.21
C MET A 44 -21.03 20.54 11.61
N ARG A 45 -21.93 21.36 12.19
CA ARG A 45 -21.78 21.92 13.55
C ARG A 45 -21.86 20.85 14.63
N GLU A 46 -22.65 19.80 14.41
CA GLU A 46 -22.77 18.67 15.35
C GLU A 46 -21.55 17.74 15.36
N ASN A 47 -20.76 17.72 14.29
CA ASN A 47 -19.59 16.86 14.18
C ASN A 47 -18.29 17.64 14.44
N PRO A 48 -17.53 17.32 15.51
CA PRO A 48 -16.28 18.00 15.84
C PRO A 48 -15.24 18.02 14.71
N SER A 49 -15.24 17.01 13.83
CA SER A 49 -14.30 16.92 12.71
C SER A 49 -14.61 17.87 11.55
N THR A 50 -15.82 18.41 11.49
CA THR A 50 -16.30 19.30 10.41
C THR A 50 -16.79 20.66 10.90
N SER A 51 -16.91 20.87 12.21
CA SER A 51 -17.51 22.06 12.82
C SER A 51 -16.79 23.35 12.45
N THR A 52 -15.45 23.33 12.35
CA THR A 52 -14.63 24.47 11.93
C THR A 52 -14.88 24.89 10.49
N LYS A 53 -15.34 23.97 9.63
CA LYS A 53 -15.66 24.24 8.22
C LYS A 53 -17.07 24.79 8.03
N ALA A 54 -17.94 24.74 9.04
CA ALA A 54 -19.35 25.09 8.92
C ALA A 54 -19.59 26.59 8.65
N THR A 55 -18.62 27.44 9.00
CA THR A 55 -18.67 28.90 8.81
C THR A 55 -18.13 29.36 7.45
N ALA A 56 -17.56 28.44 6.65
CA ALA A 56 -17.05 28.77 5.34
C ALA A 56 -18.18 29.14 4.37
N THR A 57 -17.90 30.09 3.47
CA THR A 57 -18.86 30.53 2.44
C THR A 57 -19.30 29.34 1.57
N ASN A 58 -18.34 28.53 1.13
CA ASN A 58 -18.61 27.32 0.35
C ASN A 58 -18.45 26.07 1.22
N ILE A 59 -19.34 25.10 1.03
CA ILE A 59 -19.26 23.80 1.71
C ILE A 59 -18.08 23.02 1.13
N ALA A 60 -17.02 22.85 1.92
CA ALA A 60 -15.87 22.04 1.57
C ALA A 60 -16.19 20.56 1.84
N TRP A 61 -16.64 19.86 0.80
CA TRP A 61 -16.95 18.43 0.87
C TRP A 61 -15.68 17.60 1.06
N ASP A 62 -15.71 16.76 2.09
CA ASP A 62 -14.70 15.73 2.33
C ASP A 62 -15.40 14.42 2.69
N THR A 63 -14.63 13.34 2.78
CA THR A 63 -15.17 12.01 3.05
C THR A 63 -15.92 11.94 4.38
N ALA A 64 -15.46 12.66 5.43
CA ALA A 64 -16.16 12.65 6.71
C ALA A 64 -17.50 13.38 6.65
N LEU A 65 -17.57 14.49 5.92
CA LEU A 65 -18.81 15.22 5.73
C LEU A 65 -19.83 14.39 4.95
N VAL A 66 -19.42 13.78 3.83
CA VAL A 66 -20.27 12.89 3.03
C VAL A 66 -20.84 11.77 3.90
N ILE A 67 -19.97 11.07 4.65
CA ILE A 67 -20.38 10.01 5.57
C ILE A 67 -21.34 10.53 6.64
N SER A 68 -21.04 11.68 7.25
CA SER A 68 -21.87 12.27 8.32
C SER A 68 -23.27 12.60 7.84
N VAL A 69 -23.39 13.20 6.65
CA VAL A 69 -24.68 13.51 6.03
C VAL A 69 -25.47 12.24 5.78
N ILE A 70 -24.84 11.21 5.18
CA ILE A 70 -25.50 9.93 4.90
C ILE A 70 -26.00 9.25 6.17
N ILE A 71 -25.18 9.23 7.23
CA ILE A 71 -25.55 8.58 8.50
C ILE A 71 -26.70 9.34 9.19
N LYS A 72 -26.61 10.68 9.27
CA LYS A 72 -27.60 11.52 9.97
C LYS A 72 -28.94 11.52 9.26
N GLU A 73 -28.93 11.61 7.94
CA GLU A 73 -30.15 11.63 7.12
C GLU A 73 -30.55 10.23 6.63
N TRP A 74 -29.98 9.17 7.20
CA TRP A 74 -30.22 7.80 6.74
C TRP A 74 -31.71 7.44 6.72
N GLN A 75 -32.40 7.67 7.84
CA GLN A 75 -33.81 7.24 7.99
C GLN A 75 -34.75 7.98 7.04
N TYR A 76 -34.38 9.20 6.64
CA TYR A 76 -35.25 10.10 5.90
C TYR A 76 -34.96 10.10 4.40
N LEU A 77 -33.69 10.03 4.01
CA LEU A 77 -33.25 10.14 2.60
C LEU A 77 -32.76 8.80 2.04
N PHE A 78 -31.80 8.17 2.73
CA PHE A 78 -30.99 7.13 2.10
C PHE A 78 -31.56 5.72 2.25
N ARG A 79 -32.35 5.44 3.29
CA ARG A 79 -32.91 4.10 3.57
C ARG A 79 -33.73 3.49 2.43
N LYS A 80 -34.33 4.32 1.57
CA LYS A 80 -35.13 3.84 0.42
C LYS A 80 -34.28 3.49 -0.80
N LYS A 81 -33.06 4.04 -0.89
CA LYS A 81 -32.15 3.88 -2.05
C LYS A 81 -30.97 2.96 -1.74
N LEU A 82 -30.53 2.96 -0.48
CA LEU A 82 -29.44 2.15 0.04
C LEU A 82 -29.97 1.18 1.09
N GLY A 83 -29.52 -0.08 1.02
CA GLY A 83 -29.94 -1.14 1.92
C GLY A 83 -29.10 -1.24 3.19
N PRO A 84 -29.38 -2.24 4.05
CA PRO A 84 -28.63 -2.47 5.28
C PRO A 84 -27.13 -2.77 5.04
N GLY A 85 -26.79 -3.41 3.91
CA GLY A 85 -25.41 -3.71 3.55
C GLY A 85 -24.60 -2.45 3.27
N GLU A 86 -25.17 -1.51 2.50
CA GLU A 86 -24.56 -0.21 2.23
C GLU A 86 -24.39 0.60 3.50
N ARG A 87 -25.37 0.54 4.42
CA ARG A 87 -25.24 1.19 5.73
C ARG A 87 -24.03 0.68 6.51
N ALA A 88 -23.85 -0.64 6.55
CA ALA A 88 -22.71 -1.24 7.24
C ALA A 88 -21.38 -0.82 6.58
N MET A 89 -21.33 -0.79 5.25
CA MET A 89 -20.17 -0.33 4.49
C MET A 89 -19.85 1.15 4.73
N ILE A 90 -20.85 2.03 4.92
CA ILE A 90 -20.63 3.43 5.28
C ILE A 90 -19.97 3.57 6.66
N HIS A 91 -20.39 2.76 7.64
CA HIS A 91 -19.75 2.74 8.96
C HIS A 91 -18.31 2.21 8.88
N GLU A 92 -18.09 1.13 8.13
CA GLU A 92 -16.73 0.63 7.89
C GLU A 92 -15.84 1.69 7.20
N LEU A 93 -16.36 2.41 6.22
CA LEU A 93 -15.64 3.49 5.54
C LEU A 93 -15.31 4.64 6.50
N SER A 94 -16.18 4.92 7.47
CA SER A 94 -15.90 5.87 8.55
C SER A 94 -14.66 5.45 9.34
N ASP A 95 -14.56 4.18 9.71
CA ASP A 95 -13.42 3.65 10.45
C ASP A 95 -12.13 3.69 9.62
N ILE A 96 -12.19 3.28 8.34
CA ILE A 96 -11.07 3.37 7.39
C ILE A 96 -10.57 4.81 7.26
N ARG A 97 -11.48 5.77 7.07
CA ARG A 97 -11.15 7.19 6.95
C ARG A 97 -10.50 7.70 8.22
N ASN A 98 -11.02 7.32 9.40
CA ASN A 98 -10.45 7.71 10.68
C ASN A 98 -9.02 7.20 10.83
N ARG A 99 -8.77 5.91 10.56
CA ARG A 99 -7.42 5.33 10.56
C ARG A 99 -6.47 6.08 9.61
N TRP A 100 -6.94 6.40 8.39
CA TRP A 100 -6.17 7.17 7.42
C TRP A 100 -5.81 8.59 7.89
N ALA A 101 -6.77 9.27 8.53
CA ALA A 101 -6.59 10.60 9.11
C ALA A 101 -5.62 10.59 10.30
N HIS A 102 -5.63 9.52 11.10
CA HIS A 102 -4.68 9.29 12.19
C HIS A 102 -3.30 8.78 11.73
N GLN A 103 -3.06 8.71 10.41
CA GLN A 103 -1.79 8.30 9.81
C GLN A 103 -1.38 6.86 10.16
N GLU A 104 -2.35 5.99 10.42
CA GLU A 104 -2.07 4.59 10.69
C GLU A 104 -1.53 3.86 9.45
N PRO A 105 -0.68 2.83 9.65
CA PRO A 105 -0.23 1.98 8.55
C PRO A 105 -1.38 1.12 8.01
N PHE A 106 -1.37 0.90 6.69
CA PHE A 106 -2.31 0.02 6.00
C PHE A 106 -1.56 -1.18 5.40
N SER A 107 -1.99 -2.37 5.82
CA SER A 107 -1.56 -3.61 5.17
C SER A 107 -2.10 -3.69 3.73
N THR A 108 -1.55 -4.60 2.92
CA THR A 108 -2.07 -4.85 1.58
C THR A 108 -3.52 -5.36 1.62
N ASP A 109 -3.86 -6.19 2.60
CA ASP A 109 -5.22 -6.71 2.77
C ASP A 109 -6.18 -5.61 3.24
N ASP A 110 -5.77 -4.75 4.18
CA ASP A 110 -6.55 -3.58 4.63
C ASP A 110 -6.82 -2.63 3.45
N THR A 111 -5.82 -2.42 2.60
CA THR A 111 -5.93 -1.56 1.41
C THR A 111 -6.94 -2.15 0.43
N LEU A 112 -6.85 -3.45 0.13
CA LEU A 112 -7.80 -4.12 -0.75
C LEU A 112 -9.22 -4.09 -0.17
N ARG A 113 -9.37 -4.24 1.14
CA ARG A 113 -10.67 -4.15 1.82
C ARG A 113 -11.26 -2.75 1.68
N ALA A 114 -10.47 -1.72 1.95
CA ALA A 114 -10.91 -0.33 1.81
C ALA A 114 -11.35 0.01 0.39
N LEU A 115 -10.56 -0.38 -0.61
CA LEU A 115 -10.89 -0.18 -2.02
C LEU A 115 -12.16 -0.93 -2.43
N ASP A 116 -12.37 -2.16 -1.94
CA ASP A 116 -13.58 -2.93 -2.22
C ASP A 116 -14.83 -2.28 -1.61
N THR A 117 -14.76 -1.82 -0.37
CA THR A 117 -15.86 -1.11 0.31
C THR A 117 -16.24 0.16 -0.46
N ILE A 118 -15.25 0.97 -0.89
CA ILE A 118 -15.50 2.18 -1.68
C ILE A 118 -16.11 1.83 -3.05
N HIS A 119 -15.54 0.85 -3.76
CA HIS A 119 -16.04 0.43 -5.07
C HIS A 119 -17.50 -0.02 -5.02
N ARG A 120 -17.89 -0.80 -4.01
CA ARG A 120 -19.28 -1.27 -3.83
C ARG A 120 -20.23 -0.12 -3.53
N LEU A 121 -19.83 0.83 -2.69
CA LEU A 121 -20.63 2.02 -2.38
C LEU A 121 -20.83 2.92 -3.61
N LEU A 122 -19.78 3.15 -4.39
CA LEU A 122 -19.87 3.91 -5.64
C LEU A 122 -20.76 3.21 -6.67
N SER A 123 -20.64 1.89 -6.77
CA SER A 123 -21.48 1.08 -7.66
C SER A 123 -22.96 1.13 -7.28
N SER A 124 -23.29 1.14 -5.98
CA SER A 124 -24.69 1.15 -5.52
C SER A 124 -25.41 2.47 -5.79
N VAL A 125 -24.67 3.58 -5.90
CA VAL A 125 -25.23 4.90 -6.25
C VAL A 125 -25.15 5.22 -7.75
N GLY A 126 -24.64 4.30 -8.56
CA GLY A 126 -24.50 4.50 -10.01
C GLY A 126 -23.32 5.39 -10.44
N ALA A 127 -22.34 5.62 -9.55
CA ALA A 127 -21.11 6.37 -9.85
C ALA A 127 -20.10 5.47 -10.59
N GLY A 128 -20.45 5.04 -11.81
CA GLY A 128 -19.74 4.02 -12.58
C GLY A 128 -18.29 4.38 -12.92
N ASP A 129 -18.03 5.63 -13.31
CA ASP A 129 -16.68 6.08 -13.68
C ASP A 129 -15.73 6.06 -12.48
N GLN A 130 -16.20 6.56 -11.34
CA GLN A 130 -15.45 6.54 -10.07
C GLN A 130 -15.29 5.11 -9.55
N ALA A 131 -16.31 4.27 -9.67
CA ALA A 131 -16.21 2.85 -9.30
C ALA A 131 -15.14 2.12 -10.15
N ALA A 132 -15.08 2.40 -11.46
CA ALA A 132 -14.07 1.84 -12.36
C ALA A 132 -12.66 2.38 -12.06
N GLU A 133 -12.54 3.61 -11.60
CA GLU A 133 -11.26 4.16 -11.11
C GLU A 133 -10.74 3.43 -9.87
N VAL A 134 -11.60 3.20 -8.88
CA VAL A 134 -11.21 2.46 -7.67
C VAL A 134 -10.87 1.00 -8.00
N ASP A 135 -11.55 0.38 -8.97
CA ASP A 135 -11.22 -0.97 -9.42
C ASP A 135 -9.85 -1.05 -10.12
N ARG A 136 -9.43 0.02 -10.83
CA ARG A 136 -8.06 0.14 -11.35
C ARG A 136 -7.05 0.15 -10.21
N PHE A 137 -7.28 0.91 -9.14
CA PHE A 137 -6.40 0.91 -7.96
C PHE A 137 -6.30 -0.47 -7.32
N LYS A 138 -7.43 -1.17 -7.20
CA LYS A 138 -7.50 -2.54 -6.66
C LYS A 138 -6.66 -3.51 -7.50
N SER A 139 -6.79 -3.44 -8.83
CA SER A 139 -6.02 -4.25 -9.78
C SER A 139 -4.51 -4.01 -9.67
N GLU A 140 -4.07 -2.76 -9.50
CA GLU A 140 -2.66 -2.42 -9.29
C GLU A 140 -2.08 -3.00 -7.99
N VAL A 141 -2.85 -2.94 -6.90
CA VAL A 141 -2.46 -3.52 -5.61
C VAL A 141 -2.33 -5.04 -5.75
N MET A 142 -3.30 -5.71 -6.37
CA MET A 142 -3.24 -7.16 -6.61
C MET A 142 -2.05 -7.55 -7.48
N ARG A 143 -1.76 -6.78 -8.54
CA ARG A 143 -0.60 -7.02 -9.40
C ARG A 143 0.72 -6.90 -8.62
N THR A 144 0.80 -5.95 -7.71
CA THR A 144 1.98 -5.78 -6.84
C THR A 144 2.14 -6.96 -5.89
N ARG A 145 1.05 -7.34 -5.20
CA ARG A 145 1.01 -8.51 -4.29
C ARG A 145 1.43 -9.80 -5.00
N PHE A 146 0.90 -10.05 -6.19
CA PHE A 146 1.22 -11.26 -6.95
C PHE A 146 2.70 -11.34 -7.32
N LYS A 147 3.30 -10.21 -7.76
CA LYS A 147 4.74 -10.13 -8.03
C LYS A 147 5.58 -10.41 -6.78
N GLU A 148 5.16 -9.92 -5.62
CA GLU A 148 5.84 -10.16 -4.35
C GLU A 148 5.77 -11.63 -3.93
N LEU A 149 4.60 -12.24 -4.02
CA LEU A 149 4.41 -13.67 -3.71
C LEU A 149 5.26 -14.56 -4.63
N SER A 150 5.23 -14.32 -5.95
CA SER A 150 6.04 -15.08 -6.91
C SER A 150 7.55 -14.96 -6.62
N LYS A 151 8.04 -13.76 -6.22
CA LYS A 151 9.43 -13.58 -5.80
C LYS A 151 9.75 -14.35 -4.52
N GLN A 152 8.85 -14.33 -3.53
CA GLN A 152 9.03 -15.05 -2.28
C GLN A 152 9.06 -16.57 -2.50
N GLU A 153 8.19 -17.10 -3.36
CA GLU A 153 8.19 -18.52 -3.75
C GLU A 153 9.49 -18.91 -4.45
N THR A 154 9.94 -18.11 -5.42
CA THR A 154 11.21 -18.36 -6.11
C THR A 154 12.39 -18.38 -5.14
N GLN A 155 12.46 -17.40 -4.23
CA GLN A 155 13.50 -17.35 -3.20
C GLN A 155 13.43 -18.53 -2.23
N ARG A 156 12.22 -18.94 -1.84
CA ARG A 156 12.02 -20.11 -0.97
C ARG A 156 12.50 -21.38 -1.66
N ALA A 157 12.14 -21.59 -2.92
CA ALA A 157 12.58 -22.74 -3.71
C ALA A 157 14.11 -22.78 -3.86
N SER A 158 14.76 -21.63 -4.12
CA SER A 158 16.23 -21.55 -4.16
C SER A 158 16.87 -21.89 -2.82
N LYS A 159 16.31 -21.42 -1.70
CA LYS A 159 16.82 -21.75 -0.35
C LYS A 159 16.64 -23.22 -0.01
N GLU A 160 15.50 -23.81 -0.38
CA GLU A 160 15.23 -25.24 -0.18
C GLU A 160 16.18 -26.12 -0.98
N ALA A 161 16.48 -25.77 -2.23
CA ALA A 161 17.48 -26.47 -3.05
C ALA A 161 18.90 -26.44 -2.44
N LEU A 162 19.24 -25.40 -1.68
CA LEU A 162 20.51 -25.27 -0.95
C LEU A 162 20.50 -25.99 0.41
N SER A 163 19.32 -26.35 0.93
CA SER A 163 19.10 -27.00 2.22
C SER A 163 19.14 -28.54 2.06
N GLY A 164 20.23 -29.07 1.52
CA GLY A 164 20.51 -30.51 1.51
C GLY A 164 21.50 -30.88 2.62
N GLN A 165 21.27 -32.01 3.31
CA GLN A 165 22.36 -32.67 4.02
C GLN A 165 23.34 -33.20 2.97
N PRO A 166 24.64 -32.85 3.02
CA PRO A 166 25.60 -33.43 2.09
C PRO A 166 25.60 -34.94 2.29
N THR A 167 25.30 -35.69 1.23
CA THR A 167 25.46 -37.16 1.23
C THR A 167 26.91 -37.46 1.60
N GLY A 168 27.11 -38.18 2.71
CA GLY A 168 28.43 -38.59 3.16
C GLY A 168 29.17 -39.39 2.08
N GLY A 169 30.49 -39.21 1.99
CA GLY A 169 31.34 -39.88 0.99
C GLY A 169 31.54 -39.12 -0.32
N LEU A 170 30.94 -37.94 -0.50
CA LEU A 170 31.32 -37.04 -1.58
C LEU A 170 32.70 -36.43 -1.30
N LYS A 171 33.60 -36.48 -2.28
CA LYS A 171 34.90 -35.80 -2.18
C LYS A 171 34.69 -34.28 -2.18
N PRO A 172 35.50 -33.52 -1.43
CA PRO A 172 35.47 -32.06 -1.49
C PRO A 172 35.58 -31.54 -2.93
N TRP A 173 34.90 -30.44 -3.26
CA TRP A 173 34.93 -29.87 -4.61
C TRP A 173 36.36 -29.57 -5.09
N ARG A 174 37.28 -29.26 -4.17
CA ARG A 174 38.70 -29.02 -4.43
C ARG A 174 39.42 -30.23 -5.03
N GLU A 175 38.94 -31.44 -4.76
CA GLU A 175 39.52 -32.69 -5.27
C GLU A 175 38.92 -33.12 -6.62
N ILE A 176 37.75 -32.59 -6.99
CA ILE A 176 37.01 -33.01 -8.20
C ILE A 176 37.10 -31.94 -9.29
N VAL A 177 37.19 -30.66 -8.91
CA VAL A 177 37.22 -29.55 -9.84
C VAL A 177 38.67 -29.16 -10.13
N THR A 178 39.03 -29.17 -11.41
CA THR A 178 40.30 -28.59 -11.86
C THR A 178 40.12 -27.07 -11.97
N PRO A 179 40.87 -26.24 -11.23
CA PRO A 179 40.79 -24.79 -11.34
C PRO A 179 41.15 -24.32 -12.75
N HIS A 180 40.61 -23.18 -13.17
CA HIS A 180 40.98 -22.57 -14.45
C HIS A 180 42.51 -22.41 -14.54
N PRO A 181 43.14 -22.65 -15.70
CA PRO A 181 44.60 -22.59 -15.84
C PRO A 181 45.24 -21.32 -15.28
N ASP A 182 44.56 -20.18 -15.39
CA ASP A 182 45.05 -18.88 -14.88
C ASP A 182 45.07 -18.82 -13.35
N VAL A 183 44.08 -19.43 -12.69
CA VAL A 183 44.03 -19.56 -11.22
C VAL A 183 45.07 -20.58 -10.76
N ALA A 184 45.17 -21.71 -11.45
CA ALA A 184 46.12 -22.79 -11.14
C ALA A 184 47.59 -22.34 -11.27
N SER A 185 47.87 -21.46 -12.24
CA SER A 185 49.21 -20.95 -12.52
C SER A 185 49.54 -19.64 -11.80
N GLY A 186 48.61 -19.10 -11.00
CA GLY A 186 48.79 -17.82 -10.31
C GLY A 186 48.81 -16.59 -11.22
N ARG A 187 48.38 -16.72 -12.48
CA ARG A 187 48.36 -15.65 -13.50
C ARG A 187 46.96 -15.06 -13.62
N PHE A 188 46.36 -14.63 -12.52
CA PHE A 188 45.07 -13.95 -12.51
C PHE A 188 45.26 -12.46 -12.19
N ALA A 189 44.43 -11.61 -12.80
CA ALA A 189 44.48 -10.18 -12.53
C ALA A 189 43.96 -9.92 -11.11
N GLN A 190 44.84 -9.45 -10.22
CA GLN A 190 44.50 -9.18 -8.81
C GLN A 190 43.39 -8.14 -8.65
N ALA A 191 43.20 -7.27 -9.66
CA ALA A 191 42.11 -6.30 -9.73
C ALA A 191 40.71 -6.90 -9.98
N GLU A 192 40.63 -8.15 -10.44
CA GLU A 192 39.37 -8.84 -10.76
C GLU A 192 38.92 -9.81 -9.66
N PHE A 193 39.76 -10.06 -8.64
CA PHE A 193 39.49 -11.00 -7.56
C PHE A 193 39.43 -10.32 -6.18
N ALA A 194 38.63 -10.87 -5.28
CA ALA A 194 38.58 -10.46 -3.87
C ALA A 194 39.92 -10.74 -3.17
N ALA A 195 40.21 -9.97 -2.12
CA ALA A 195 41.44 -10.08 -1.32
C ALA A 195 41.75 -11.52 -0.90
N ASP A 196 42.99 -11.96 -1.07
CA ASP A 196 43.45 -13.28 -0.60
C ASP A 196 43.65 -13.26 0.93
N LEU A 197 42.64 -13.72 1.67
CA LEU A 197 42.69 -13.80 3.13
C LEU A 197 43.78 -14.75 3.65
N ALA A 198 44.23 -15.72 2.84
CA ALA A 198 45.30 -16.61 3.26
C ALA A 198 46.66 -15.88 3.27
N GLN A 199 46.88 -14.93 2.36
CA GLN A 199 48.05 -14.04 2.40
C GLN A 199 48.00 -13.12 3.63
N VAL A 200 46.82 -12.62 4.00
CA VAL A 200 46.65 -11.80 5.22
C VAL A 200 47.00 -12.60 6.47
N ILE A 201 46.50 -13.84 6.56
CA ILE A 201 46.78 -14.73 7.71
C ILE A 201 48.26 -15.11 7.78
N ARG A 202 48.93 -15.33 6.63
CA ARG A 202 50.37 -15.63 6.59
C ARG A 202 51.27 -14.40 6.79
N GLY A 203 50.72 -13.19 6.69
CA GLY A 203 51.49 -11.95 6.79
C GLY A 203 52.16 -11.50 5.47
N ASP A 204 51.80 -12.13 4.35
CA ASP A 204 52.38 -11.86 3.03
C ASP A 204 51.51 -10.92 2.18
N ALA A 205 50.40 -10.41 2.74
CA ALA A 205 49.50 -9.52 2.01
C ALA A 205 50.15 -8.15 1.78
N THR A 206 49.89 -7.55 0.62
CA THR A 206 50.25 -6.16 0.34
C THR A 206 49.64 -5.21 1.37
N ASP A 207 50.31 -4.08 1.66
CA ASP A 207 49.86 -3.12 2.68
C ASP A 207 48.40 -2.66 2.53
N GLU A 208 47.91 -2.56 1.28
CA GLU A 208 46.51 -2.24 0.97
C GLU A 208 45.49 -3.22 1.58
N TYR A 209 45.85 -4.50 1.71
CA TYR A 209 45.00 -5.57 2.23
C TYR A 209 45.44 -6.10 3.60
N GLY A 210 46.72 -5.95 3.94
CA GLY A 210 47.30 -6.38 5.23
C GLY A 210 47.12 -5.37 6.36
N ASN A 211 46.97 -4.07 6.05
CA ASN A 211 46.75 -3.03 7.06
C ASN A 211 45.27 -2.64 7.13
N PRO A 212 44.58 -2.89 8.26
CA PRO A 212 43.17 -2.54 8.41
C PRO A 212 42.88 -1.06 8.19
N LYS A 213 43.79 -0.15 8.57
CA LYS A 213 43.58 1.30 8.38
C LYS A 213 43.63 1.71 6.92
N GLU A 214 44.51 1.10 6.12
CA GLU A 214 44.61 1.38 4.68
C GLU A 214 43.46 0.75 3.90
N PHE A 215 43.06 -0.47 4.28
CA PHE A 215 41.96 -1.19 3.64
C PHE A 215 40.61 -0.44 3.73
N PHE A 216 40.27 0.11 4.89
CA PHE A 216 39.00 0.83 5.12
C PHE A 216 39.05 2.33 4.76
N ARG A 217 40.14 2.81 4.14
CA ARG A 217 40.27 4.21 3.73
C ARG A 217 39.51 4.54 2.42
N ARG A 218 39.00 3.51 1.73
CA ARG A 218 38.25 3.61 0.47
C ARG A 218 36.75 3.74 0.69
#